data_AF-A0A3B9KXT4-F1
#
_entry.id   AF-A0A3B9KXT4-F1
#
_cell.length_a   1.000
_cell.length_b   1.000
_cell.length_c   1.000
_cell.angle_alpha   90.00
_cell.angle_beta   90.00
_cell.angle_gamma   90.00
#
_symmetry.space_group_name_H-M   'P 1'
#
loop_
_entity.id
_entity.type
_entity.pdbx_description
1 polymer ?
#
loop_
_entity_poly.entity_id
_entity_poly.type
_entity_poly.pdbx_seq_one_letter_code
_entity_poly.pdbx_strand_id
1 'polypeptide(L)' 'MRIATWNVNSIKARLPTVLEVLDAINCDVVCLQEIKCETNAFPYMELEERGWNCEVLGQKSYNGV' A
#
# COMPACT_ATOMS: atom_id res chain seq x y z
N MET A 1 9.08 -7.73 15.78
CA MET A 1 7.84 -7.04 15.40
C MET A 1 8.11 -5.55 15.23
N ARG A 2 8.06 -5.07 13.99
CA ARG A 2 8.27 -3.70 13.53
C ARG A 2 7.07 -3.29 12.70
N ILE A 3 6.52 -2.12 13.00
CA ILE A 3 5.35 -1.57 12.32
C ILE A 3 5.78 -0.25 11.68
N ALA A 4 5.46 -0.07 10.41
CA ALA A 4 5.70 1.14 9.66
C ALA A 4 4.38 1.81 9.27
N THR A 5 4.40 3.13 9.09
CA THR A 5 3.27 3.89 8.57
C THR A 5 3.76 4.85 7.50
N TRP A 6 3.00 4.97 6.42
CA TRP A 6 3.36 5.86 5.32
C TRP A 6 2.12 6.40 4.59
N ASN A 7 2.02 7.72 4.53
CA ASN A 7 1.11 8.39 3.62
C ASN A 7 1.71 8.37 2.20
N VAL A 8 1.14 7.54 1.32
CA VAL A 8 1.63 7.31 -0.05
C VAL A 8 1.07 8.32 -1.07
N ASN A 9 0.09 9.13 -0.68
CA ASN A 9 -0.50 10.20 -1.51
C ASN A 9 -0.89 9.75 -2.93
N SER A 10 -1.55 8.59 -3.06
CA SER A 10 -1.90 7.83 -4.27
C SER A 10 -0.95 6.65 -4.51
N ILE A 11 -1.43 5.45 -4.19
CA ILE A 11 -0.66 4.22 -4.32
C ILE A 11 -0.36 3.90 -5.78
N LYS A 12 -1.33 4.06 -6.69
CA LYS A 12 -1.14 3.76 -8.11
C LYS A 12 -0.11 4.65 -8.78
N ALA A 13 -0.11 5.94 -8.43
CA ALA A 13 0.86 6.88 -8.97
C ALA A 13 2.30 6.62 -8.49
N ARG A 14 2.46 5.89 -7.38
CA ARG A 14 3.76 5.59 -6.75
C ARG A 14 4.04 4.10 -6.63
N LEU A 15 3.31 3.24 -7.34
CA LEU A 15 3.41 1.80 -7.17
C LEU A 15 4.86 1.29 -7.27
N PRO A 16 5.68 1.69 -8.26
CA PRO A 16 7.09 1.25 -8.30
C PRO A 16 7.88 1.61 -7.05
N THR A 17 7.75 2.85 -6.56
CA THR A 17 8.40 3.31 -5.32
C THR A 17 7.86 2.58 -4.10
N VAL A 18 6.56 2.28 -4.05
CA VAL A 18 5.96 1.53 -2.95
C VAL A 18 6.57 0.14 -2.88
N LEU A 19 6.67 -0.56 -4.01
CA LEU A 19 7.25 -1.90 -4.06
C LEU A 19 8.73 -1.88 -3.66
N GLU A 20 9.52 -0.92 -4.17
CA GLU A 20 10.93 -0.77 -3.79
C GLU A 20 11.11 -0.54 -2.28
N VAL A 21 10.28 0.33 -1.69
CA VAL A 21 10.31 0.59 -0.25
C VAL A 21 9.91 -0.65 0.54
N LEU A 22 8.85 -1.36 0.12
CA LEU A 22 8.39 -2.59 0.79
C LEU A 22 9.43 -3.71 0.73
N ASP A 23 10.20 -3.80 -0.36
CA ASP A 23 11.26 -4.79 -0.52
C ASP A 23 12.48 -4.46 0.36
N ALA A 24 12.73 -3.17 0.65
CA ALA A 24 13.86 -2.73 1.47
C ALA A 24 13.51 -2.57 2.96
N ILE A 25 12.24 -2.31 3.29
CA ILE A 25 11.81 -2.02 4.65
C ILE A 25 11.71 -3.31 5.46
N ASN A 26 12.58 -3.46 6.45
CA ASN A 26 12.54 -4.58 7.37
C ASN A 26 11.43 -4.37 8.43
N CYS A 27 10.16 -4.42 8.01
CA CYS A 27 8.98 -4.35 8.86
C CYS A 27 8.05 -5.56 8.70
N ASP A 28 7.29 -5.87 9.75
CA ASP A 28 6.32 -6.97 9.77
C ASP A 28 4.91 -6.51 9.35
N VAL A 29 4.59 -5.22 9.57
CA VAL A 29 3.29 -4.62 9.21
C VAL A 29 3.52 -3.21 8.68
N VAL A 30 2.83 -2.85 7.60
CA VAL A 30 2.80 -1.49 7.06
C VAL A 30 1.35 -0.97 7.01
N CYS A 31 1.14 0.26 7.49
CA CYS A 31 -0.13 0.97 7.32
C CYS A 31 0.05 2.05 6.26
N LEU A 32 -0.75 2.00 5.20
CA LEU A 32 -0.73 3.02 4.14
C LEU A 32 -1.87 4.02 4.34
N GLN A 33 -1.64 5.29 3.99
CA GLN A 33 -2.69 6.32 4.00
C GLN A 33 -2.70 7.09 2.68
N GLU A 34 -3.86 7.68 2.38
CA GLU A 34 -4.09 8.39 1.12
C GLU A 34 -3.81 7.50 -0.10
N ILE A 35 -4.26 6.24 -0.09
CA ILE A 35 -4.11 5.38 -1.27
C ILE A 35 -4.82 5.95 -2.50
N LYS A 36 -5.86 6.80 -2.31
CA LYS A 36 -6.63 7.50 -3.35
C LYS A 36 -7.09 6.59 -4.48
N CYS A 37 -7.46 5.37 -4.11
CA CYS A 37 -7.81 4.27 -4.99
C CYS A 37 -9.04 3.57 -4.41
N GLU A 38 -9.98 3.16 -5.27
CA GLU A 38 -11.08 2.28 -4.88
C GLU A 38 -10.53 0.92 -4.42
N THR A 39 -11.17 0.29 -3.43
CA THR A 39 -10.75 -1.02 -2.88
C THR A 39 -10.49 -2.03 -4.00
N ASN A 40 -11.46 -2.27 -4.89
CA ASN A 40 -11.35 -3.25 -5.98
C ASN A 40 -10.26 -2.93 -7.00
N ALA A 41 -9.74 -1.71 -6.99
CA ALA A 41 -8.73 -1.25 -7.91
C ALA A 41 -7.33 -1.21 -7.26
N PHE A 42 -7.20 -1.53 -5.97
CA PHE A 42 -5.93 -1.58 -5.26
C PHE A 42 -4.99 -2.65 -5.88
N PRO A 43 -3.65 -2.42 -5.90
CA PRO A 43 -2.68 -3.34 -6.49
C PRO A 43 -2.42 -4.59 -5.62
N TYR A 44 -3.46 -5.38 -5.35
CA TYR A 44 -3.36 -6.58 -4.52
C TYR A 44 -2.32 -7.56 -5.04
N MET A 45 -2.37 -7.85 -6.35
CA MET A 45 -1.49 -8.83 -6.98
C MET A 45 -0.02 -8.49 -6.78
N GLU A 46 0.36 -7.23 -7.00
CA GLU A 46 1.75 -6.79 -6.89
C GLU A 46 2.31 -6.86 -5.46
N LEU A 47 1.44 -6.70 -4.45
CA LEU A 47 1.79 -6.83 -3.03
C LEU A 47 1.77 -8.30 -2.58
N GLU A 48 0.76 -9.08 -2.99
CA GLU A 48 0.62 -10.50 -2.65
C GLU A 48 1.73 -11.36 -3.26
N GLU A 49 2.20 -11.04 -4.47
CA GLU A 49 3.37 -11.68 -5.09
C GLU A 49 4.66 -11.52 -4.26
N ARG A 50 4.73 -10.53 -3.38
CA ARG A 50 5.83 -10.30 -2.42
C ARG A 50 5.56 -10.88 -1.03
N GLY A 51 4.44 -11.61 -0.86
CA GLY A 51 4.06 -12.23 0.40
C GLY A 51 3.32 -11.31 1.38
N TRP A 52 2.87 -10.14 0.94
CA TRP A 52 2.05 -9.26 1.77
C TRP A 52 0.58 -9.67 1.72
N ASN A 53 -0.06 -9.73 2.90
CA ASN A 53 -1.51 -9.77 2.99
C ASN A 53 -2.03 -8.34 3.10
N CYS A 54 -3.12 -8.03 2.39
CA CYS A 54 -3.63 -6.67 2.28
C CYS A 54 -5.09 -6.60 2.76
N GLU A 55 -5.37 -5.68 3.69
CA GLU A 55 -6.73 -5.29 4.09
C GLU A 55 -6.90 -3.81 3.80
N VAL A 56 -7.86 -3.46 2.94
CA VAL A 56 -7.93 -2.13 2.32
C VAL A 56 -9.36 -1.61 2.28
N LEU A 57 -9.53 -0.34 2.66
CA LEU A 57 -10.77 0.41 2.48
C LEU A 57 -10.48 1.70 1.70
N GLY A 58 -10.85 1.70 0.43
CA GLY A 58 -10.50 2.73 -0.52
C GLY A 58 -11.67 3.30 -1.29
N GLN A 59 -11.56 4.58 -1.68
CA GLN A 59 -12.49 5.27 -2.56
C GLN A 59 -11.73 6.06 -3.63
N LYS A 60 -12.41 6.42 -4.71
CA LYS A 60 -11.82 7.18 -5.81
C LYS A 60 -11.33 8.57 -5.37
N SER A 61 -10.17 8.97 -5.88
CA SER A 61 -9.57 10.32 -5.79
C SER A 61 -9.14 10.82 -4.40
N TYR A 62 -9.75 10.38 -3.31
CA TYR A 62 -9.54 10.93 -1.97
C TYR A 62 -9.29 9.83 -0.94
N ASN A 63 -8.60 10.16 0.16
CA ASN A 63 -8.44 9.31 1.34
C ASN A 63 -7.96 7.87 1.02
N GLY A 64 -8.47 6.92 1.80
CA GLY A 64 -8.25 5.49 1.72
C GLY A 64 -7.06 5.02 2.56
N VAL A 65 -7.21 3.81 3.10
CA VAL A 65 -6.27 3.10 3.98
C VAL A 65 -6.19 1.64 3.59
#